data_AF-A0A2P5K9M7-F1
#
_entry.id   AF-A0A2P5K9M7-F1
#
_cell.length_a   1.000
_cell.length_b   1.000
_cell.length_c   1.000
_cell.angle_alpha   90.00
_cell.angle_beta   90.00
_cell.angle_gamma   90.00
#
_symmetry.space_group_name_H-M   'P 1'
#
loop_
_entity.id
_entity.type
_entity.pdbx_description
1 polymer ?
#
loop_
_entity_poly.entity_id
_entity_poly.type
_entity_poly.pdbx_seq_one_letter_code
_entity_poly.pdbx_strand_id
1 'polypeptide(L)'
;MKPVSEIVRIGPVIPVLTFESVEQGEHVAHALYEGGVKVLEITLRTAAGLQAIGRASQLASDIVVGVGTLTTAAQVEQAKRAGAAFGVSPGLTREIHRAAQDVGLPLLPGVMTPSDILLAFELGYDIVKFFPAQQAGGLDMLQAFSGPFPALRFCPTGGITQELATSFLALPNVVCVGGSWLTPRAALAAQNWAEVTRLARAASQLARPNT
;
A
#
# COMPACT_ATOMS: atom_id res chain seq x y z
N MET A 1 0.39 7.36 -16.20
CA MET A 1 0.88 6.89 -14.88
C MET A 1 1.09 5.39 -14.98
N LYS A 2 1.97 4.83 -14.15
CA LYS A 2 2.15 3.37 -14.07
C LYS A 2 0.84 2.71 -13.60
N PRO A 3 0.40 1.59 -14.18
CA PRO A 3 -0.75 0.84 -13.69
C PRO A 3 -0.44 0.24 -12.30
N VAL A 4 -1.47 -0.07 -11.52
CA VAL A 4 -1.31 -0.69 -10.18
C VAL A 4 -0.52 -1.99 -10.25
N SER A 5 -0.71 -2.77 -11.32
CA SER A 5 0.02 -4.01 -11.57
C SER A 5 1.54 -3.83 -11.63
N GLU A 6 2.04 -2.70 -12.12
CA GLU A 6 3.47 -2.40 -12.07
C GLU A 6 3.89 -1.87 -10.70
N ILE A 7 3.07 -1.01 -10.09
CA ILE A 7 3.40 -0.35 -8.82
C ILE A 7 3.61 -1.36 -7.70
N VAL A 8 2.70 -2.33 -7.55
CA VAL A 8 2.78 -3.37 -6.50
C VAL A 8 3.97 -4.31 -6.67
N ARG A 9 4.64 -4.31 -7.83
CA ARG A 9 5.81 -5.15 -8.13
C ARG A 9 7.15 -4.42 -7.95
N ILE A 10 7.12 -3.13 -7.62
CA ILE A 10 8.35 -2.35 -7.42
C ILE A 10 9.15 -2.89 -6.23
N GLY A 11 8.47 -3.30 -5.15
CA GLY A 11 9.10 -3.88 -3.98
C GLY A 11 8.17 -4.87 -3.25
N PRO A 12 8.73 -5.72 -2.37
CA PRO A 12 7.97 -6.73 -1.64
C PRO A 12 7.03 -6.11 -0.59
N VAL A 13 7.27 -4.87 -0.17
CA VAL A 13 6.52 -4.19 0.89
C VAL A 13 6.12 -2.77 0.47
N ILE A 14 4.85 -2.44 0.69
CA ILE A 14 4.32 -1.07 0.63
C ILE A 14 4.11 -0.59 2.08
N PRO A 15 4.90 0.39 2.57
CA PRO A 15 4.72 0.93 3.91
C PRO A 15 3.44 1.77 3.99
N VAL A 16 2.65 1.54 5.02
CA VAL A 16 1.44 2.32 5.32
C VAL A 16 1.82 3.42 6.31
N LEU A 17 1.79 4.67 5.85
CA LEU A 17 2.41 5.81 6.53
C LEU A 17 1.37 6.81 7.04
N THR A 18 1.60 7.30 8.25
CA THR A 18 0.84 8.41 8.85
C THR A 18 1.85 9.34 9.50
N PHE A 19 1.76 10.64 9.24
CA PHE A 19 2.72 11.63 9.72
C PHE A 19 2.04 12.70 10.55
N GLU A 20 2.69 13.13 11.62
CA GLU A 20 2.20 14.22 12.47
C GLU A 20 2.54 15.60 11.89
N SER A 21 3.65 15.69 11.13
CA SER A 21 4.08 16.90 10.45
C SER A 21 4.63 16.60 9.06
N VAL A 22 4.71 17.63 8.22
CA VAL A 22 5.26 17.52 6.86
C VAL A 22 6.75 17.19 6.90
N GLU A 23 7.48 17.79 7.84
CA GLU A 23 8.91 17.57 8.06
C GLU A 23 9.21 16.13 8.48
N GLN A 24 8.41 15.56 9.40
CA GLN A 24 8.53 14.15 9.75
C GLN A 24 8.28 13.26 8.52
N GLY A 25 7.27 13.58 7.70
CA GLY A 25 6.98 12.85 6.47
C GLY A 25 8.14 12.87 5.47
N GLU A 26 8.81 14.00 5.33
CA GLU A 26 9.99 14.15 4.47
C GLU A 26 11.18 13.31 4.97
N HIS A 27 11.53 13.40 6.25
CA HIS A 27 12.61 12.60 6.83
C HIS A 27 12.34 11.09 6.74
N VAL A 28 11.11 10.67 7.01
CA VAL A 28 10.73 9.27 6.91
C VAL A 28 10.77 8.80 5.46
N ALA A 29 10.28 9.58 4.50
CA ALA A 29 10.35 9.24 3.09
C ALA A 29 11.81 9.08 2.62
N HIS A 30 12.71 9.96 3.05
CA HIS A 30 14.14 9.85 2.77
C HIS A 30 14.74 8.55 3.33
N ALA A 31 14.49 8.26 4.61
CA ALA A 31 15.01 7.07 5.26
C ALA A 31 14.50 5.77 4.61
N LEU A 32 13.21 5.72 4.24
CA LEU A 32 12.62 4.60 3.51
C LEU A 32 13.28 4.41 2.13
N TYR A 33 13.49 5.50 1.40
CA TYR A 33 14.13 5.48 0.09
C TYR A 33 15.60 5.02 0.16
N GLU A 34 16.38 5.52 1.12
CA GLU A 34 17.75 5.07 1.39
C GLU A 34 17.82 3.59 1.78
N GLY A 35 16.76 3.08 2.42
CA GLY A 35 16.57 1.67 2.69
C GLY A 35 16.12 0.85 1.47
N GLY A 36 15.92 1.46 0.30
CA GLY A 36 15.52 0.77 -0.92
C GLY A 36 14.01 0.59 -1.11
N VAL A 37 13.17 1.22 -0.27
CA VAL A 37 11.71 1.20 -0.43
C VAL A 37 11.29 2.35 -1.34
N LYS A 38 10.82 2.01 -2.53
CA LYS A 38 10.52 2.97 -3.61
C LYS A 38 9.03 3.20 -3.85
N VAL A 39 8.15 2.53 -3.11
CA VAL A 39 6.70 2.77 -3.14
C VAL A 39 6.25 3.15 -1.76
N LEU A 40 5.49 4.23 -1.62
CA LEU A 40 5.00 4.73 -0.34
C LEU A 40 3.46 4.87 -0.38
N GLU A 41 2.75 4.34 0.63
CA GLU A 41 1.32 4.61 0.83
C GLU A 41 1.16 5.63 1.98
N ILE A 42 0.99 6.91 1.65
CA ILE A 42 0.78 7.96 2.66
C ILE A 42 -0.73 8.14 2.90
N THR A 43 -1.18 7.97 4.13
CA THR A 43 -2.61 8.12 4.47
C THR A 43 -3.01 9.57 4.71
N LEU A 44 -4.28 9.91 4.45
CA LEU A 44 -4.86 11.24 4.73
C LEU A 44 -5.44 11.36 6.15
N ARG A 45 -4.88 10.64 7.12
CA ARG A 45 -5.39 10.65 8.52
C ARG A 45 -5.01 11.90 9.30
N THR A 46 -4.09 12.71 8.77
CA THR A 46 -3.64 13.98 9.36
C THR A 46 -3.61 15.07 8.29
N ALA A 47 -3.67 16.34 8.72
CA ALA A 47 -3.57 17.48 7.82
C ALA A 47 -2.23 17.54 7.05
N ALA A 48 -1.18 16.92 7.59
CA ALA A 48 0.15 16.86 6.98
C ALA A 48 0.21 15.96 5.74
N GLY A 49 -0.70 14.98 5.60
CA GLY A 49 -0.62 13.94 4.58
C GLY A 49 -0.51 14.48 3.14
N LEU A 50 -1.38 15.43 2.76
CA LEU A 50 -1.39 16.01 1.41
C LEU A 50 -0.07 16.71 1.05
N GLN A 51 0.49 17.49 1.98
CA GLN A 51 1.77 18.18 1.74
C GLN A 51 2.95 17.20 1.75
N ALA A 52 2.91 16.18 2.62
CA ALA A 52 3.93 15.13 2.67
C ALA A 52 3.99 14.33 1.36
N ILE A 53 2.85 14.06 0.72
CA ILE A 53 2.80 13.43 -0.62
C ILE A 53 3.54 14.26 -1.65
N GLY A 54 3.27 15.57 -1.71
CA GLY A 54 3.93 16.48 -2.64
C GLY A 54 5.45 16.49 -2.47
N ARG A 55 5.95 16.55 -1.23
CA ARG A 55 7.40 16.52 -0.96
C ARG A 55 8.04 15.16 -1.26
N ALA A 56 7.45 14.08 -0.77
CA ALA A 56 7.97 12.73 -0.98
C ALA A 56 8.03 12.36 -2.48
N SER A 57 7.10 12.86 -3.29
CA SER A 57 7.07 12.61 -4.74
C SER A 57 8.23 13.28 -5.51
N GLN A 58 8.91 14.24 -4.89
CA GLN A 58 10.06 14.95 -5.47
C GLN A 58 11.40 14.37 -5.02
N LEU A 59 11.40 13.38 -4.12
CA LEU A 59 12.60 12.83 -3.51
C LEU A 59 13.53 12.16 -4.54
N ALA A 60 12.95 11.43 -5.50
CA ALA A 60 13.70 10.73 -6.54
C ALA A 60 12.81 10.47 -7.76
N SER A 61 13.41 10.29 -8.94
CA SER A 61 12.64 10.03 -10.18
C SER A 61 11.97 8.66 -10.22
N ASP A 62 12.44 7.71 -9.42
CA ASP A 62 11.94 6.33 -9.39
C ASP A 62 11.07 6.01 -8.16
N ILE A 63 10.82 6.99 -7.29
CA ILE A 63 9.87 6.84 -6.18
C ILE A 63 8.42 6.94 -6.68
N VAL A 64 7.54 6.12 -6.11
CA VAL A 64 6.11 6.13 -6.40
C VAL A 64 5.34 6.37 -5.11
N VAL A 65 4.73 7.54 -5.01
CA VAL A 65 3.94 7.92 -3.83
C VAL A 65 2.47 7.83 -4.15
N GLY A 66 1.76 7.01 -3.37
CA GLY A 66 0.33 6.88 -3.42
C GLY A 66 -0.34 7.34 -2.13
N VAL A 67 -1.67 7.29 -2.16
CA VAL A 67 -2.51 7.72 -1.04
C VAL A 67 -3.31 6.56 -0.50
N GLY A 68 -3.20 6.36 0.82
CA GLY A 68 -3.94 5.33 1.54
C GLY A 68 -5.18 5.85 2.25
N THR A 69 -6.08 4.92 2.58
CA THR A 69 -7.33 5.17 3.33
C THR A 69 -8.31 6.07 2.55
N LEU A 70 -8.45 5.87 1.25
CA LEU A 70 -9.52 6.50 0.46
C LEU A 70 -10.85 5.82 0.79
N THR A 71 -11.77 6.55 1.42
CA THR A 71 -13.11 6.06 1.82
C THR A 71 -14.26 6.80 1.13
N THR A 72 -13.96 7.85 0.36
CA THR A 72 -14.95 8.65 -0.38
C THR A 72 -14.42 9.06 -1.77
N ALA A 73 -15.31 9.34 -2.72
CA ALA A 73 -14.94 9.87 -4.04
C ALA A 73 -14.17 11.20 -3.96
N ALA A 74 -14.59 12.10 -3.07
CA ALA A 74 -13.94 13.41 -2.89
C ALA A 74 -12.46 13.28 -2.50
N GLN A 75 -12.09 12.28 -1.70
CA GLN A 75 -10.69 12.03 -1.33
C GLN A 75 -9.86 11.55 -2.54
N VAL A 76 -10.47 10.88 -3.52
CA VAL A 76 -9.78 10.44 -4.74
C VAL A 76 -9.32 11.66 -5.55
N GLU A 77 -10.20 12.65 -5.71
CA GLU A 77 -9.84 13.90 -6.39
C GLU A 77 -8.75 14.67 -5.64
N GLN A 78 -8.86 14.75 -4.30
CA GLN A 78 -7.85 15.41 -3.47
C GLN A 78 -6.49 14.73 -3.59
N ALA A 79 -6.46 13.39 -3.56
CA ALA A 79 -5.25 12.60 -3.74
C ALA A 79 -4.61 12.89 -5.11
N LYS A 80 -5.41 12.88 -6.18
CA LYS A 80 -4.92 13.18 -7.53
C LYS A 80 -4.33 14.59 -7.63
N ARG A 81 -5.02 15.61 -7.07
CA ARG A 81 -4.54 17.00 -7.05
C ARG A 81 -3.25 17.16 -6.23
N ALA A 82 -3.06 16.36 -5.19
CA ALA A 82 -1.84 16.34 -4.39
C ALA A 82 -0.65 15.66 -5.08
N GLY A 83 -0.83 15.11 -6.30
CA GLY A 83 0.23 14.46 -7.06
C GLY A 83 0.36 12.96 -6.83
N ALA A 84 -0.62 12.32 -6.19
CA ALA A 84 -0.60 10.87 -5.98
C ALA A 84 -0.51 10.11 -7.31
N ALA A 85 0.39 9.12 -7.35
CA ALA A 85 0.55 8.23 -8.49
C ALA A 85 -0.44 7.07 -8.48
N PHE A 86 -0.96 6.69 -7.30
CA PHE A 86 -2.01 5.69 -7.12
C PHE A 86 -2.78 5.92 -5.82
N GLY A 87 -3.96 5.31 -5.71
CA GLY A 87 -4.79 5.31 -4.52
C GLY A 87 -4.94 3.90 -3.92
N VAL A 88 -5.18 3.84 -2.62
CA VAL A 88 -5.49 2.63 -1.87
C VAL A 88 -6.70 2.90 -0.98
N SER A 89 -7.73 2.05 -1.10
CA SER A 89 -8.91 2.09 -0.24
C SER A 89 -8.95 0.85 0.67
N PRO A 90 -9.52 0.95 1.88
CA PRO A 90 -9.68 -0.22 2.76
C PRO A 90 -10.81 -1.16 2.30
N GLY A 91 -11.69 -0.69 1.41
CA GLY A 91 -12.78 -1.46 0.81
C GLY A 91 -13.03 -1.00 -0.64
N LEU A 92 -14.00 -1.62 -1.32
CA LEU A 92 -14.36 -1.30 -2.70
C LEU A 92 -15.82 -0.85 -2.79
N THR A 93 -16.05 0.30 -3.41
CA THR A 93 -17.39 0.74 -3.81
C THR A 93 -17.36 1.17 -5.27
N ARG A 94 -18.52 1.08 -5.96
CA ARG A 94 -18.66 1.59 -7.34
C ARG A 94 -18.38 3.09 -7.43
N GLU A 95 -18.68 3.84 -6.37
CA GLU A 95 -18.44 5.29 -6.29
C GLU A 95 -16.94 5.62 -6.26
N ILE A 96 -16.15 4.95 -5.40
CA ILE A 96 -14.70 5.14 -5.35
C ILE A 96 -14.05 4.70 -6.66
N HIS A 97 -14.50 3.57 -7.23
CA HIS A 97 -14.03 3.09 -8.52
C HIS A 97 -14.26 4.13 -9.63
N ARG A 98 -15.49 4.65 -9.76
CA ARG A 98 -15.83 5.67 -10.77
C ARG A 98 -14.98 6.93 -10.59
N ALA A 99 -14.89 7.46 -9.38
CA ALA A 99 -14.08 8.64 -9.10
C ALA A 99 -12.59 8.43 -9.48
N ALA A 100 -12.05 7.23 -9.24
CA ALA A 100 -10.69 6.89 -9.63
C ALA A 100 -10.52 6.81 -11.15
N GLN A 101 -11.50 6.25 -11.86
CA GLN A 101 -11.51 6.23 -13.33
C GLN A 101 -11.61 7.65 -13.92
N ASP A 102 -12.51 8.48 -13.41
CA ASP A 102 -12.78 9.83 -13.92
C ASP A 102 -11.55 10.74 -13.86
N VAL A 103 -10.72 10.60 -12.82
CA VAL A 103 -9.47 11.36 -12.66
C VAL A 103 -8.22 10.58 -13.12
N GLY A 104 -8.43 9.37 -13.65
CA GLY A 104 -7.39 8.47 -14.13
C GLY A 104 -6.40 8.01 -13.07
N LEU A 105 -6.78 7.93 -11.79
CA LEU A 105 -5.93 7.47 -10.69
C LEU A 105 -5.96 5.94 -10.56
N PRO A 106 -4.83 5.23 -10.75
CA PRO A 106 -4.73 3.80 -10.50
C PRO A 106 -5.15 3.49 -9.05
N LEU A 107 -6.06 2.54 -8.85
CA LEU A 107 -6.61 2.20 -7.55
C LEU A 107 -6.29 0.75 -7.18
N LEU A 108 -5.77 0.53 -5.97
CA LEU A 108 -5.65 -0.78 -5.33
C LEU A 108 -6.76 -0.89 -4.26
N PRO A 109 -7.95 -1.40 -4.60
CA PRO A 109 -9.06 -1.42 -3.68
C PRO A 109 -8.99 -2.57 -2.69
N GLY A 110 -9.52 -2.35 -1.49
CA GLY A 110 -9.63 -3.38 -0.45
C GLY A 110 -10.79 -4.35 -0.67
N VAL A 111 -10.56 -5.62 -0.37
CA VAL A 111 -11.57 -6.68 -0.28
C VAL A 111 -11.33 -7.52 0.99
N MET A 112 -12.39 -8.13 1.50
CA MET A 112 -12.31 -9.06 2.63
C MET A 112 -13.03 -10.38 2.34
N THR A 113 -14.10 -10.35 1.55
CA THR A 113 -15.02 -11.48 1.35
C THR A 113 -15.14 -11.89 -0.13
N PRO A 114 -15.67 -13.10 -0.43
CA PRO A 114 -15.99 -13.49 -1.80
C PRO A 114 -16.89 -12.49 -2.53
N SER A 115 -17.87 -11.88 -1.85
CA SER A 115 -18.75 -10.87 -2.46
C SER A 115 -17.98 -9.61 -2.88
N ASP A 116 -17.01 -9.18 -2.08
CA ASP A 116 -16.14 -8.05 -2.43
C ASP A 116 -15.26 -8.38 -3.65
N ILE A 117 -14.79 -9.63 -3.72
CA ILE A 117 -13.98 -10.13 -4.85
C ILE A 117 -14.81 -10.17 -6.14
N LEU A 118 -16.07 -10.63 -6.08
CA LEU A 118 -16.96 -10.61 -7.24
C LEU A 118 -17.18 -9.19 -7.74
N LEU A 119 -17.41 -8.22 -6.83
CA LEU A 119 -17.48 -6.81 -7.20
C LEU A 119 -16.16 -6.31 -7.82
N ALA A 120 -15.01 -6.74 -7.31
CA ALA A 120 -13.72 -6.39 -7.86
C ALA A 120 -13.58 -6.88 -9.31
N PHE A 121 -13.97 -8.12 -9.61
CA PHE A 121 -13.98 -8.64 -10.98
C PHE A 121 -14.97 -7.92 -11.90
N GLU A 122 -16.18 -7.63 -11.42
CA GLU A 122 -17.16 -6.84 -12.20
C GLU A 122 -16.61 -5.47 -12.61
N LEU A 123 -15.75 -4.89 -11.77
CA LEU A 123 -15.12 -3.58 -12.01
C LEU A 123 -13.74 -3.69 -12.67
N GLY A 124 -13.32 -4.90 -13.07
CA GLY A 124 -12.10 -5.14 -13.84
C GLY A 124 -10.80 -5.22 -13.04
N TYR A 125 -10.87 -5.48 -11.73
CA TYR A 125 -9.68 -5.66 -10.89
C TYR A 125 -9.21 -7.11 -10.85
N ASP A 126 -7.93 -7.34 -11.12
CA ASP A 126 -7.22 -8.62 -10.99
C ASP A 126 -6.17 -8.61 -9.86
N ILE A 127 -5.95 -7.44 -9.26
CA ILE A 127 -5.08 -7.22 -8.10
C ILE A 127 -5.81 -6.34 -7.10
N VAL A 128 -5.94 -6.83 -5.86
CA VAL A 128 -6.68 -6.16 -4.79
C VAL A 128 -5.89 -6.15 -3.49
N LYS A 129 -6.20 -5.23 -2.60
CA LYS A 129 -5.73 -5.24 -1.21
C LYS A 129 -6.60 -6.22 -0.41
N PHE A 130 -5.98 -7.14 0.33
CA PHE A 130 -6.71 -7.98 1.30
C PHE A 130 -6.61 -7.34 2.68
N PHE A 131 -7.73 -6.87 3.22
CA PHE A 131 -7.73 -6.08 4.45
C PHE A 131 -8.99 -6.32 5.29
N PRO A 132 -8.88 -6.42 6.64
CA PRO A 132 -7.65 -6.49 7.44
C PRO A 132 -7.08 -7.92 7.49
N ALA A 133 -5.90 -8.14 6.89
CA ALA A 133 -5.43 -9.47 6.52
C ALA A 133 -5.39 -10.50 7.67
N GLN A 134 -4.80 -10.16 8.82
CA GLN A 134 -4.72 -11.08 9.96
C GLN A 134 -6.11 -11.41 10.53
N GLN A 135 -6.95 -10.41 10.73
CA GLN A 135 -8.28 -10.57 11.31
C GLN A 135 -9.28 -11.26 10.35
N ALA A 136 -9.03 -11.17 9.05
CA ALA A 136 -9.85 -11.79 8.01
C ALA A 136 -9.45 -13.25 7.70
N GLY A 137 -8.62 -13.88 8.54
CA GLY A 137 -8.22 -15.30 8.39
C GLY A 137 -6.82 -15.52 7.79
N GLY A 138 -6.07 -14.45 7.50
CA GLY A 138 -4.64 -14.53 7.19
C GLY A 138 -4.28 -15.39 5.98
N LEU A 139 -3.26 -16.23 6.14
CA LEU A 139 -2.74 -17.11 5.09
C LEU A 139 -3.78 -18.12 4.62
N ASP A 140 -4.52 -18.72 5.55
CA ASP A 140 -5.52 -19.74 5.25
C ASP A 140 -6.64 -19.20 4.38
N MET A 141 -7.07 -17.95 4.62
CA MET A 141 -8.07 -17.28 3.78
C MET A 141 -7.55 -17.04 2.36
N LEU A 142 -6.33 -16.54 2.20
CA LEU A 142 -5.73 -16.34 0.88
C LEU A 142 -5.56 -17.66 0.11
N GLN A 143 -5.19 -18.74 0.81
CA GLN A 143 -5.14 -20.07 0.20
C GLN A 143 -6.54 -20.54 -0.22
N ALA A 144 -7.56 -20.36 0.62
CA ALA A 144 -8.94 -20.72 0.31
C ALA A 144 -9.47 -19.97 -0.93
N PHE A 145 -9.13 -18.69 -1.10
CA PHE A 145 -9.50 -17.91 -2.29
C PHE A 145 -8.84 -18.38 -3.58
N SER A 146 -7.71 -19.09 -3.51
CA SER A 146 -7.01 -19.59 -4.71
C SER A 146 -7.83 -20.64 -5.49
N GLY A 147 -8.78 -21.32 -4.83
CA GLY A 147 -9.69 -22.26 -5.47
C GLY A 147 -10.70 -21.58 -6.42
N PRO A 148 -11.62 -20.76 -5.91
CA PRO A 148 -12.62 -20.08 -6.74
C PRO A 148 -12.06 -18.91 -7.56
N PHE A 149 -10.94 -18.30 -7.16
CA PHE A 149 -10.40 -17.08 -7.77
C PHE A 149 -8.91 -17.22 -8.17
N PRO A 150 -8.54 -18.19 -9.03
CA PRO A 150 -7.14 -18.52 -9.32
C PRO A 150 -6.35 -17.39 -10.02
N ALA A 151 -7.04 -16.47 -10.71
CA ALA A 151 -6.44 -15.34 -11.39
C ALA A 151 -6.19 -14.13 -10.47
N LEU A 152 -6.86 -14.05 -9.31
CA LEU A 152 -6.77 -12.90 -8.42
C LEU A 152 -5.42 -12.87 -7.71
N ARG A 153 -4.88 -11.67 -7.52
CA ARG A 153 -3.67 -11.43 -6.72
C ARG A 153 -3.95 -10.44 -5.60
N PHE A 154 -3.17 -10.56 -4.53
CA PHE A 154 -3.41 -9.85 -3.29
C PHE A 154 -2.19 -9.05 -2.84
N CYS A 155 -2.46 -7.86 -2.31
CA CYS A 155 -1.60 -7.15 -1.39
C CYS A 155 -2.22 -7.21 0.02
N PRO A 156 -1.97 -8.27 0.82
CA PRO A 156 -2.51 -8.34 2.17
C PRO A 156 -1.92 -7.21 3.03
N THR A 157 -2.76 -6.61 3.87
CA THR A 157 -2.40 -5.50 4.75
C THR A 157 -3.22 -5.57 6.03
N GLY A 158 -2.61 -5.21 7.16
CA GLY A 158 -3.28 -5.22 8.47
C GLY A 158 -2.79 -6.38 9.34
N GLY A 159 -2.07 -6.04 10.41
CA GLY A 159 -1.45 -7.00 11.32
C GLY A 159 -0.20 -7.71 10.78
N ILE A 160 0.31 -7.33 9.61
CA ILE A 160 1.54 -7.91 9.05
C ILE A 160 2.75 -7.31 9.77
N THR A 161 3.60 -8.20 10.29
CA THR A 161 4.90 -7.88 10.88
C THR A 161 6.03 -8.30 9.93
N GLN A 162 7.26 -7.96 10.28
CA GLN A 162 8.44 -8.39 9.53
C GLN A 162 8.53 -9.92 9.45
N GLU A 163 8.19 -10.61 10.54
CA GLU A 163 8.25 -12.07 10.65
C GLU A 163 7.20 -12.74 9.77
N LEU A 164 5.98 -12.19 9.74
CA LEU A 164 4.87 -12.74 8.96
C LEU A 164 4.98 -12.44 7.46
N ALA A 165 5.63 -11.34 7.09
CA ALA A 165 5.73 -10.89 5.70
C ALA A 165 6.25 -11.99 4.76
N THR A 166 7.30 -12.72 5.18
CA THR A 166 7.88 -13.83 4.39
C THR A 166 6.85 -14.93 4.09
N SER A 167 6.03 -15.31 5.08
CA SER A 167 5.01 -16.35 4.89
C SER A 167 3.91 -15.91 3.92
N PHE A 168 3.51 -14.65 3.97
CA PHE A 168 2.56 -14.09 2.99
C PHE A 168 3.16 -14.05 1.59
N LEU A 169 4.39 -13.55 1.46
CA LEU A 169 5.10 -13.42 0.17
C LEU A 169 5.41 -14.78 -0.48
N ALA A 170 5.42 -15.87 0.29
CA ALA A 170 5.57 -17.22 -0.24
C ALA A 170 4.31 -17.75 -0.96
N LEU A 171 3.15 -17.14 -0.78
CA LEU A 171 1.92 -17.56 -1.46
C LEU A 171 1.91 -17.07 -2.93
N PRO A 172 1.55 -17.93 -3.90
CA PRO A 172 1.62 -17.58 -5.33
C PRO A 172 0.57 -16.53 -5.74
N ASN A 173 -0.46 -16.32 -4.93
CA ASN A 173 -1.47 -15.30 -5.15
C ASN A 173 -1.18 -13.99 -4.41
N VAL A 174 -0.02 -13.82 -3.77
CA VAL A 174 0.40 -12.57 -3.13
C VAL A 174 1.46 -11.90 -3.99
N VAL A 175 1.32 -10.59 -4.26
CA VAL A 175 2.27 -9.82 -5.10
C VAL A 175 3.23 -8.96 -4.30
N CYS A 176 2.76 -8.44 -3.16
CA CYS A 176 3.51 -7.70 -2.16
C CYS A 176 2.70 -7.69 -0.86
N VAL A 177 3.23 -7.16 0.23
CA VAL A 177 2.48 -6.95 1.47
C VAL A 177 2.43 -5.47 1.85
N GLY A 178 1.41 -5.07 2.58
CA GLY A 178 1.33 -3.75 3.20
C GLY A 178 1.59 -3.82 4.71
N GLY A 179 2.36 -2.88 5.26
CA GLY A 179 2.56 -2.84 6.71
C GLY A 179 3.19 -1.57 7.25
N SER A 180 3.06 -1.37 8.56
CA SER A 180 3.52 -0.16 9.26
C SER A 180 4.76 -0.40 10.12
N TRP A 181 5.32 -1.62 10.13
CA TRP A 181 6.46 -1.96 11.00
C TRP A 181 7.75 -1.24 10.60
N LEU A 182 7.83 -0.70 9.38
CA LEU A 182 8.97 0.07 8.90
C LEU A 182 9.12 1.43 9.60
N THR A 183 8.04 1.93 10.20
CA THR A 183 8.01 3.21 10.91
C THR A 183 7.45 3.04 12.32
N PRO A 184 8.18 2.34 13.23
CA PRO A 184 7.72 2.16 14.60
C PRO A 184 7.51 3.51 15.29
N ARG A 185 6.44 3.64 16.07
CA ARG A 185 6.12 4.89 16.79
C ARG A 185 7.28 5.40 17.65
N ALA A 186 8.02 4.49 18.29
CA ALA A 186 9.18 4.83 19.10
C ALA A 186 10.32 5.45 18.26
N ALA A 187 10.58 4.93 17.05
CA ALA A 187 11.59 5.48 16.16
C ALA A 187 11.17 6.87 15.64
N LEU A 188 9.90 7.05 15.29
CA LEU A 188 9.38 8.36 14.85
C LEU A 188 9.45 9.41 15.96
N ALA A 189 9.06 9.05 17.19
CA ALA A 189 9.09 9.95 18.34
C ALA A 189 10.53 10.36 18.72
N ALA A 190 11.48 9.44 18.60
CA ALA A 190 12.90 9.69 18.86
C ALA A 190 13.65 10.28 17.65
N GLN A 191 12.97 10.53 16.53
CA GLN A 191 13.58 10.92 15.25
C GLN A 191 14.74 10.00 14.81
N ASN A 192 14.63 8.71 15.11
CA ASN A 192 15.65 7.71 14.79
C ASN A 192 15.47 7.22 13.34
N TRP A 193 15.86 8.07 12.39
CA TRP A 193 15.77 7.78 10.96
C TRP A 193 16.68 6.63 10.53
N ALA A 194 17.82 6.43 11.21
CA ALA A 194 18.70 5.31 10.96
C ALA A 194 18.00 3.95 11.19
N GLU A 195 17.15 3.86 12.21
CA GLU A 195 16.34 2.66 12.45
C GLU A 195 15.29 2.44 11.35
N VAL A 196 14.64 3.52 10.86
CA VAL A 196 13.72 3.44 9.71
C VAL A 196 14.45 2.94 8.46
N THR A 197 15.64 3.47 8.16
CA THR A 197 16.48 3.02 7.04
C THR A 197 16.87 1.55 7.19
N ARG A 198 17.23 1.09 8.39
CA ARG A 198 17.57 -0.30 8.67
C ARG A 198 16.38 -1.23 8.41
N LEU A 199 15.20 -0.87 8.91
CA LEU A 199 13.96 -1.63 8.72
C LEU A 199 13.53 -1.66 7.25
N ALA A 200 13.62 -0.52 6.56
CA ALA A 200 13.36 -0.43 5.13
C ALA A 200 14.31 -1.30 4.31
N ARG A 201 15.60 -1.32 4.65
CA ARG A 201 16.58 -2.20 4.02
C ARG A 201 16.20 -3.66 4.17
N ALA A 202 15.90 -4.09 5.40
CA ALA A 202 15.46 -5.47 5.66
C ALA A 202 14.18 -5.81 4.87
N ALA A 203 13.20 -4.90 4.82
CA ALA A 203 11.97 -5.09 4.08
C ALA A 203 12.20 -5.19 2.56
N SER A 204 13.05 -4.32 1.99
CA SER A 204 13.35 -4.29 0.54
C SER A 204 14.01 -5.58 0.03
N GLN A 205 14.70 -6.30 0.92
CA GLN A 205 15.44 -7.52 0.64
C GLN A 205 14.63 -8.80 0.86
N LEU A 206 13.38 -8.70 1.33
CA LEU A 206 12.51 -9.87 1.44
C LEU A 206 12.36 -10.54 0.07
N ALA A 207 12.40 -11.87 0.07
CA ALA A 207 12.21 -12.66 -1.13
C ALA A 207 10.89 -12.29 -1.78
N ARG A 208 10.94 -11.98 -3.08
CA ARG A 208 9.74 -11.66 -3.85
C ARG A 208 8.99 -12.94 -4.16
N PRO A 209 7.64 -12.91 -4.25
CA PRO A 209 6.88 -14.02 -4.78
C PRO A 209 7.45 -14.36 -6.17
N ASN A 210 7.62 -15.65 -6.49
CA ASN A 210 7.98 -16.07 -7.85
C ASN A 210 6.86 -15.62 -8.79
N THR A 211 7.04 -14.47 -9.44
CA THR A 211 6.14 -13.93 -10.46
C THR A 211 6.31 -14.66 -11.77
#